data_AF-A0ABD5DGT1-F1
#
_entry.id   AF-A0ABD5DGT1-F1
#
_cell.length_a   1.000
_cell.length_b   1.000
_cell.length_c   1.000
_cell.angle_alpha   90.00
_cell.angle_beta   90.00
_cell.angle_gamma   90.00
#
_symmetry.space_group_name_H-M   'P 1'
#
loop_
_entity.id
_entity.type
_entity.pdbx_description
1 polymer ?
#
loop_
_entity_poly.entity_id
_entity_poly.type
_entity_poly.pdbx_seq_one_letter_code
_entity_poly.pdbx_strand_id
1 'polypeptide(L)'
;ISYDPAYAYEVAVIMHDGLVRMYGEAQENVYYYITTLNENYHMPAMPEGAEEGIRKGIYKLETIEGSKGKVQLLGSGSILRHVREAAQILAKDYGVGSDVY
;
A
#
# COMPACT_ATOMS: atom_id res chain seq x y z
N ILE A 1 5.91 -10.32 -12.74
CA ILE A 1 5.86 -9.11 -11.89
C ILE A 1 4.80 -9.38 -10.83
N SER A 2 5.13 -9.20 -9.55
CA SER A 2 4.32 -9.71 -8.44
C SER A 2 3.91 -8.57 -7.50
N TYR A 3 2.63 -8.54 -7.13
CA TYR A 3 2.08 -7.57 -6.17
C TYR A 3 1.21 -8.25 -5.11
N ASP A 4 1.21 -7.67 -3.91
CA ASP A 4 0.36 -8.05 -2.78
C ASP A 4 -0.44 -6.82 -2.28
N PRO A 5 -1.43 -6.35 -3.05
CA PRO A 5 -2.18 -5.14 -2.74
C PRO A 5 -3.04 -5.32 -1.48
N ALA A 6 -3.06 -4.28 -0.65
CA ALA A 6 -3.87 -4.18 0.55
C ALA A 6 -5.21 -3.47 0.30
N TYR A 7 -5.30 -2.57 -0.68
CA TYR A 7 -6.53 -1.81 -0.94
C TYR A 7 -7.04 -1.97 -2.37
N ALA A 8 -8.35 -1.78 -2.53
CA ALA A 8 -9.03 -1.94 -3.82
C ALA A 8 -8.48 -1.01 -4.91
N TYR A 9 -8.08 0.23 -4.57
CA TYR A 9 -7.50 1.15 -5.56
C TYR A 9 -6.12 0.70 -6.05
N GLU A 10 -5.34 -0.01 -5.23
CA GLU A 10 -4.04 -0.54 -5.64
C GLU A 10 -4.23 -1.63 -6.69
N VAL A 11 -5.20 -2.53 -6.47
CA VAL A 11 -5.61 -3.54 -7.47
C VAL A 11 -5.95 -2.86 -8.79
N ALA A 12 -6.77 -1.80 -8.76
CA ALA A 12 -7.15 -1.08 -9.97
C ALA A 12 -5.95 -0.48 -10.72
N VAL A 13 -5.04 0.18 -10.00
CA VAL A 13 -3.82 0.77 -10.60
C VAL A 13 -2.89 -0.31 -11.16
N ILE A 14 -2.66 -1.40 -10.43
CA ILE A 14 -1.77 -2.50 -10.83
C ILE A 14 -2.33 -3.23 -12.07
N MET A 15 -3.64 -3.52 -12.08
CA MET A 15 -4.27 -4.17 -13.24
C MET A 15 -4.24 -3.28 -14.48
N HIS A 16 -4.51 -1.98 -14.32
CA HIS A 16 -4.42 -1.02 -15.41
C HIS A 16 -2.99 -0.92 -15.97
N ASP A 17 -1.98 -0.80 -15.11
CA ASP A 17 -0.57 -0.77 -15.53
C ASP A 17 -0.16 -2.07 -16.25
N GLY A 18 -0.55 -3.22 -15.72
CA GLY A 18 -0.30 -4.51 -16.34
C GLY A 18 -0.92 -4.64 -17.74
N LEU A 19 -2.17 -4.18 -17.92
CA LEU A 19 -2.83 -4.15 -19.22
C LEU A 19 -2.08 -3.28 -20.23
N VAL A 20 -1.71 -2.06 -19.82
CA VAL A 20 -0.98 -1.12 -20.69
C VAL A 20 0.40 -1.65 -21.07
N ARG A 21 1.13 -2.26 -20.14
CA ARG A 21 2.48 -2.77 -20.39
C ARG A 21 2.50 -4.00 -21.28
N MET A 22 1.62 -4.96 -21.03
CA MET A 22 1.60 -6.22 -21.79
C MET A 22 0.90 -6.09 -23.14
N TYR A 23 -0.18 -5.32 -23.22
CA TYR A 23 -1.05 -5.27 -24.40
C TYR A 23 -1.15 -3.89 -25.07
N GLY A 24 -0.59 -2.85 -24.46
CA GLY A 24 -0.43 -1.55 -25.11
C GLY A 24 0.75 -1.53 -26.09
N GLU A 25 1.10 -0.33 -26.56
CA GLU A 25 2.18 -0.14 -27.54
C GLU A 25 3.55 -0.66 -27.07
N ALA A 26 3.77 -0.72 -25.75
CA ALA A 26 5.01 -1.21 -25.17
C ALA A 26 5.27 -2.71 -25.42
N GLN A 27 4.21 -3.53 -25.54
CA GLN A 27 4.27 -4.99 -25.72
C GLN A 27 5.35 -5.69 -24.86
N GLU A 28 5.39 -5.36 -23.58
CA GLU A 28 6.38 -5.91 -22.66
C GLU A 28 6.13 -7.42 -22.42
N ASN A 29 7.13 -8.25 -22.68
CA ASN A 29 7.06 -9.71 -22.53
C ASN A 29 7.16 -10.13 -21.06
N VAL A 30 6.12 -9.84 -20.29
CA VAL A 30 5.99 -10.16 -18.86
C VAL A 30 4.59 -10.73 -18.57
N TYR A 31 4.40 -11.31 -17.39
CA TYR A 31 3.09 -11.61 -16.84
C TYR A 31 2.98 -11.13 -15.39
N TYR A 32 1.75 -10.87 -14.95
CA TYR A 32 1.45 -10.36 -13.62
C TYR A 32 0.93 -11.47 -12.70
N TYR A 33 1.38 -11.45 -11.45
CA TYR A 33 0.86 -12.25 -10.36
C TYR A 33 0.39 -11.30 -9.26
N ILE A 34 -0.89 -11.39 -8.88
CA ILE A 34 -1.50 -10.53 -7.88
C ILE A 34 -2.17 -11.42 -6.84
N THR A 35 -1.69 -11.38 -5.60
CA THR A 35 -2.40 -12.01 -4.49
C THR A 35 -3.66 -11.20 -4.17
N THR A 36 -4.78 -11.89 -4.06
CA THR A 36 -6.05 -11.29 -3.61
C THR A 36 -6.54 -12.03 -2.37
N LEU A 37 -7.39 -11.34 -1.61
CA LEU A 37 -7.75 -11.74 -0.25
C LEU A 37 -9.25 -12.04 -0.19
N ASN A 38 -9.65 -12.95 0.68
CA ASN A 38 -11.06 -13.32 0.91
C ASN A 38 -11.67 -12.63 2.14
N GLU A 39 -10.98 -11.63 2.71
CA GLU A 39 -11.39 -10.90 3.91
C GLU A 39 -11.93 -9.52 3.53
N ASN A 40 -13.08 -9.14 4.10
CA ASN A 40 -13.65 -7.81 3.94
C ASN A 40 -13.15 -6.85 5.04
N TYR A 41 -12.76 -5.64 4.66
CA TYR A 41 -12.47 -4.52 5.55
C TYR A 41 -12.70 -3.19 4.83
N HIS A 42 -12.58 -2.08 5.56
CA HIS A 42 -12.76 -0.74 5.00
C HIS A 42 -11.72 -0.44 3.91
N MET A 43 -12.19 -0.03 2.73
CA MET A 43 -11.35 0.36 1.59
C MET A 43 -11.38 1.89 1.46
N PRO A 44 -10.32 2.61 1.87
CA PRO A 44 -10.28 4.06 1.77
C PRO A 44 -10.10 4.53 0.32
N ALA A 45 -10.29 5.83 0.08
CA ALA A 45 -9.94 6.44 -1.20
C ALA A 45 -8.42 6.42 -1.42
N MET A 46 -8.01 6.36 -2.69
CA MET A 46 -6.60 6.48 -3.07
C MET A 46 -6.08 7.89 -2.73
N PRO A 47 -4.90 8.02 -2.09
CA PRO A 47 -4.25 9.32 -1.96
C PRO A 47 -3.89 9.91 -3.34
N GLU A 48 -4.06 11.22 -3.49
CA GLU A 48 -3.73 11.91 -4.75
C GLU A 48 -2.25 11.74 -5.11
N GLY A 49 -1.96 11.31 -6.34
CA GLY A 49 -0.60 11.12 -6.84
C GLY A 49 0.08 9.80 -6.40
N ALA A 50 -0.62 8.90 -5.70
CA ALA A 50 -0.06 7.64 -5.24
C ALA A 50 0.17 6.60 -6.36
N GLU A 51 -0.35 6.82 -7.57
CA GLU A 51 -0.39 5.82 -8.65
C GLU A 51 0.99 5.31 -9.03
N GLU A 52 1.98 6.22 -9.16
CA GLU A 52 3.35 5.82 -9.48
C GLU A 52 4.02 5.08 -8.32
N GLY A 53 3.72 5.45 -7.08
CA GLY A 53 4.21 4.74 -5.90
C GLY A 53 3.65 3.32 -5.82
N ILE A 54 2.37 3.14 -6.13
CA ILE A 54 1.73 1.82 -6.24
C ILE A 54 2.42 0.98 -7.32
N ARG A 55 2.63 1.54 -8.53
CA ARG A 55 3.35 0.83 -9.61
C ARG A 55 4.77 0.43 -9.19
N LYS A 56 5.50 1.31 -8.50
CA LYS A 56 6.86 1.03 -8.02
C LYS A 56 6.92 0.12 -6.79
N GLY A 57 5.79 -0.13 -6.13
CA GLY A 57 5.64 -1.09 -5.04
C GLY A 57 5.67 -0.50 -3.63
N ILE A 58 5.74 0.83 -3.47
CA ILE A 58 5.66 1.48 -2.15
C ILE A 58 5.26 2.97 -2.28
N TYR A 59 4.44 3.44 -1.36
CA TYR A 59 4.10 4.86 -1.18
C TYR A 59 3.84 5.12 0.31
N LYS A 60 3.99 6.37 0.75
CA LYS A 60 3.66 6.73 2.14
C LYS A 60 2.16 6.96 2.26
N LEU A 61 1.50 6.21 3.15
CA LEU A 61 0.07 6.34 3.41
C LEU A 61 -0.25 7.49 4.35
N GLU A 62 0.48 7.58 5.46
CA GLU A 62 0.27 8.62 6.47
C GLU A 62 1.51 8.81 7.34
N THR A 63 1.53 9.94 8.04
CA THR A 63 2.46 10.22 9.14
C THR A 63 1.64 10.48 10.39
N ILE A 64 1.99 9.80 11.48
CA ILE A 64 1.43 9.99 12.80
C ILE A 64 2.50 10.64 13.69
N GLU A 65 2.16 11.76 14.31
CA GLU A 65 3.07 12.52 15.16
C GLU A 65 3.28 11.86 16.53
N GLY A 66 4.46 12.06 17.11
CA GLY A 66 4.80 11.62 18.45
C GLY A 66 6.08 12.29 18.95
N SER A 67 6.19 12.47 20.28
CA SER A 67 7.26 13.27 20.89
C SER A 67 8.41 12.46 21.48
N LYS A 68 8.26 11.14 21.60
CA LYS A 68 9.23 10.26 22.29
C LYS A 68 10.11 9.43 21.36
N GLY A 69 9.83 9.44 20.06
CA GLY A 69 10.58 8.71 19.05
C GLY A 69 9.82 8.67 17.73
N LYS A 70 10.50 8.26 16.66
CA LYS A 70 9.87 8.06 15.34
C LYS A 70 10.36 6.76 14.71
N VAL A 71 9.43 5.97 14.18
CA VAL A 71 9.71 4.71 13.47
C VAL A 71 9.11 4.72 12.06
N GLN A 72 9.47 3.75 11.24
CA GLN A 72 8.82 3.49 9.96
C GLN A 72 8.15 2.13 10.02
N LEU A 73 6.90 2.07 9.58
CA LEU A 73 6.07 0.88 9.61
C LEU A 73 5.67 0.53 8.17
N LEU A 74 5.97 -0.69 7.75
CA LEU A 74 5.69 -1.17 6.38
C LEU A 74 4.71 -2.33 6.46
N GLY A 75 3.70 -2.36 5.59
CA GLY A 75 2.76 -3.47 5.47
C GLY A 75 2.33 -3.74 4.02
N SER A 76 1.82 -4.95 3.77
CA SER A 76 1.17 -5.33 2.51
C SER A 76 -0.04 -6.22 2.78
N GLY A 77 -0.85 -6.45 1.75
CA GLY A 77 -2.00 -7.34 1.80
C GLY A 77 -2.92 -7.10 3.01
N SER A 78 -3.42 -8.18 3.60
CA SER A 78 -4.33 -8.12 4.76
C SER A 78 -3.66 -7.59 6.04
N ILE A 79 -2.32 -7.57 6.10
CA ILE A 79 -1.57 -7.21 7.30
C ILE A 79 -1.39 -5.71 7.44
N LEU A 80 -1.42 -4.94 6.34
CA LEU A 80 -1.26 -3.49 6.38
C LEU A 80 -2.22 -2.80 7.37
N ARG A 81 -3.48 -3.22 7.45
CA ARG A 81 -4.43 -2.63 8.42
C ARG A 81 -4.02 -2.85 9.89
N HIS A 82 -3.37 -3.97 10.18
CA HIS A 82 -2.88 -4.29 11.52
C HIS A 82 -1.61 -3.49 11.84
N VAL A 83 -0.78 -3.23 10.82
CA VAL A 83 0.35 -2.30 10.92
C VAL A 83 -0.14 -0.88 11.23
N ARG A 84 -1.24 -0.44 10.60
CA ARG A 84 -1.88 0.86 10.91
C ARG A 84 -2.44 0.90 12.33
N GLU A 85 -3.03 -0.18 12.82
CA GLU A 85 -3.45 -0.29 14.22
C GLU A 85 -2.26 -0.17 15.18
N ALA A 86 -1.14 -0.85 14.89
CA ALA A 86 0.09 -0.73 15.68
C ALA A 86 0.65 0.70 15.67
N ALA A 87 0.53 1.42 14.55
CA ALA A 87 0.92 2.82 14.44
C ALA A 87 0.13 3.72 15.43
N GLN A 88 -1.17 3.47 15.57
CA GLN A 88 -2.02 4.17 16.54
C GLN A 88 -1.67 3.82 17.99
N ILE A 89 -1.39 2.54 18.28
CA ILE A 89 -0.94 2.09 19.60
C ILE A 89 0.37 2.77 20.00
N LEU A 90 1.36 2.78 19.10
CA LEU A 90 2.66 3.42 19.33
C LEU A 90 2.52 4.91 19.66
N ALA A 91 1.69 5.62 18.91
CA ALA A 91 1.48 7.05 19.15
C ALA A 91 0.74 7.32 20.46
N LYS A 92 -0.37 6.60 20.70
CA LYS A 92 -1.25 6.84 21.85
C LYS A 92 -0.63 6.41 23.18
N ASP A 93 -0.06 5.20 23.23
CA ASP A 93 0.35 4.59 24.49
C ASP A 93 1.81 4.86 24.80
N TYR A 94 2.64 5.03 23.76
CA TYR A 94 4.08 5.20 23.89
C TYR A 94 4.59 6.57 23.44
N GLY A 95 3.76 7.41 22.83
CA GLY A 95 4.19 8.71 22.30
C GLY A 95 5.20 8.62 21.16
N VAL A 96 5.24 7.47 20.47
CA VAL A 96 6.16 7.21 19.35
C VAL A 96 5.43 7.48 18.04
N GLY A 97 5.90 8.46 17.28
CA GLY A 97 5.36 8.77 15.95
C GLY A 97 5.79 7.74 14.91
N SER A 98 5.13 7.72 13.76
CA SER A 98 5.48 6.80 12.68
C SER A 98 5.17 7.35 11.29
N ASP A 99 5.95 6.93 10.30
CA ASP A 99 5.55 6.98 8.89
C ASP A 99 5.07 5.58 8.49
N VAL A 100 3.85 5.47 7.96
CA VAL A 100 3.26 4.21 7.52
C VAL A 100 3.31 4.11 6.00
N TYR A 101 3.76 2.96 5.51
CA TYR A 101 3.84 2.60 4.10
C TYR A 101 3.07 1.30 3.85
#